data_AF-A0A3M1H0L6-F1
#
_entry.id   AF-A0A3M1H0L6-F1
#
_cell.length_a   1.000
_cell.length_b   1.000
_cell.length_c   1.000
_cell.angle_alpha   90.00
_cell.angle_beta   90.00
_cell.angle_gamma   90.00
#
_symmetry.space_group_name_H-M   'P 1'
#
loop_
_entity.id
_entity.type
_entity.pdbx_description
1 polymer ?
#
loop_
_entity_poly.entity_id
_entity_poly.type
_entity_poly.pdbx_seq_one_letter_code
_entity_poly.pdbx_strand_id
1 'polypeptide(L)'
;WQDIIDEAYAAFVGIVAEGRGMSEEEVRAIADGRICTGLQAQEMGLVDELGYLPDVIERAAELGGIEGEPRVIEYDNYGGFWEALGASLHRPDPVEQLQRLLHYHSGSPLMYLYTGQ
;
A
#
# COMPACT_ATOMS: atom_id res chain seq x y z
N TRP A 1 6.14 10.17 26.09
CA TRP A 1 6.56 9.47 24.86
C TRP A 1 5.76 8.20 24.66
N GLN A 2 5.71 7.31 25.65
CA GLN A 2 4.84 6.12 25.59
C GLN A 2 3.36 6.51 25.37
N ASP A 3 2.88 7.55 26.06
CA ASP A 3 1.49 8.02 25.91
C ASP A 3 1.10 8.38 24.46
N ILE A 4 2.05 8.94 23.68
CA ILE A 4 1.82 9.31 22.28
C ILE A 4 1.71 8.05 21.39
N ILE A 5 2.52 7.03 21.69
CA ILE A 5 2.48 5.76 20.98
C ILE A 5 1.18 5.02 21.30
N ASP A 6 0.78 5.02 22.57
CA ASP A 6 -0.45 4.36 23.02
C ASP A 6 -1.69 5.04 22.41
N GLU A 7 -1.69 6.38 22.31
CA GLU A 7 -2.75 7.14 21.64
C GLU A 7 -2.83 6.81 20.14
N ALA A 8 -1.69 6.79 19.43
CA ALA A 8 -1.65 6.41 18.02
C ALA A 8 -2.09 4.95 17.79
N TYR A 9 -1.69 4.04 18.68
CA TYR A 9 -2.10 2.64 18.62
C TYR A 9 -3.61 2.48 18.87
N ALA A 10 -4.16 3.18 19.86
CA ALA A 10 -5.60 3.17 20.12
C ALA A 10 -6.39 3.71 18.93
N ALA A 11 -5.91 4.78 18.27
CA ALA A 11 -6.53 5.31 17.07
C ALA A 11 -6.52 4.29 15.92
N PHE A 12 -5.39 3.60 15.70
CA PHE A 12 -5.29 2.53 14.71
C PHE A 12 -6.29 1.39 15.00
N VAL A 13 -6.33 0.91 16.24
CA VAL A 13 -7.25 -0.15 16.66
C VAL A 13 -8.70 0.26 16.42
N GLY A 14 -9.07 1.50 16.76
CA GLY A 14 -10.41 2.02 16.54
C GLY A 14 -10.80 2.07 15.06
N ILE A 15 -9.91 2.56 14.19
CA ILE A 15 -10.17 2.62 12.73
C ILE A 15 -10.38 1.21 12.16
N VAL A 16 -9.56 0.24 12.55
CA VAL A 16 -9.68 -1.14 12.06
C VAL A 16 -10.95 -1.80 12.58
N ALA A 17 -11.26 -1.62 13.87
CA ALA A 17 -12.47 -2.15 14.49
C ALA A 17 -13.73 -1.65 13.77
N GLU A 18 -13.82 -0.34 13.53
CA GLU A 18 -14.93 0.27 12.79
C GLU A 18 -14.98 -0.22 11.34
N GLY A 19 -13.85 -0.18 10.63
CA GLY A 19 -13.78 -0.54 9.21
C GLY A 19 -14.05 -2.01 8.91
N ARG A 20 -13.74 -2.91 9.86
CA ARG A 20 -13.92 -4.37 9.72
C ARG A 20 -15.10 -4.93 10.53
N GLY A 21 -15.80 -4.09 11.30
CA GLY A 21 -16.88 -4.54 12.18
C GLY A 21 -16.41 -5.51 13.27
N MET A 22 -15.16 -5.37 13.72
CA MET A 22 -14.54 -6.20 14.75
C MET A 22 -14.59 -5.48 16.10
N SER A 23 -14.54 -6.23 17.20
CA SER A 23 -14.30 -5.64 18.52
C SER A 23 -12.84 -5.17 18.63
N GLU A 24 -12.59 -4.13 19.44
CA GLU A 24 -11.21 -3.70 19.73
C GLU A 24 -10.36 -4.83 20.33
N GLU A 25 -10.96 -5.76 21.07
CA GLU A 25 -10.26 -6.90 21.66
C GLU A 25 -9.75 -7.87 20.58
N GLU A 26 -10.60 -8.18 19.59
CA GLU A 26 -10.20 -8.99 18.42
C GLU A 26 -9.08 -8.31 17.63
N VAL A 27 -9.20 -7.01 17.38
CA VAL A 27 -8.18 -6.26 16.66
C VAL A 27 -6.86 -6.25 17.44
N ARG A 28 -6.88 -6.02 18.76
CA ARG A 28 -5.66 -6.04 19.59
C ARG A 28 -5.00 -7.42 19.62
N ALA A 29 -5.77 -8.51 19.51
CA ALA A 29 -5.23 -9.86 19.46
C ALA A 29 -4.42 -10.14 18.18
N ILE A 30 -4.74 -9.46 17.07
CA ILE A 30 -4.05 -9.59 15.78
C ILE A 30 -3.10 -8.42 15.46
N ALA A 31 -3.26 -7.27 16.13
CA ALA A 31 -2.47 -6.06 15.93
C ALA A 31 -1.20 -6.03 16.80
N ASP A 32 -0.30 -7.00 16.60
CA ASP A 32 0.97 -7.14 17.31
C ASP A 32 2.20 -6.59 16.55
N GLY A 33 1.97 -5.97 15.38
CA GLY A 33 2.99 -5.33 14.56
C GLY A 33 3.74 -6.27 13.61
N ARG A 34 3.38 -7.55 13.53
CA ARG A 34 3.94 -8.48 12.54
C ARG A 34 3.43 -8.18 11.13
N ILE A 35 4.28 -8.46 10.14
CA ILE A 35 3.88 -8.47 8.73
C ILE A 35 3.10 -9.77 8.48
N CYS A 36 1.98 -9.66 7.78
CA CYS A 36 1.17 -10.81 7.34
C CYS A 36 1.18 -10.92 5.80
N THR A 37 1.01 -12.14 5.30
CA THR A 37 0.73 -12.38 3.88
C THR A 37 -0.72 -12.03 3.57
N GLY A 38 -1.06 -11.83 2.29
CA GLY A 38 -2.46 -11.60 1.89
C GLY A 38 -3.40 -12.71 2.38
N LEU A 39 -2.96 -13.98 2.31
CA LEU A 39 -3.75 -15.12 2.79
C LEU A 39 -4.01 -15.03 4.30
N GLN A 40 -3.00 -14.72 5.10
CA GLN A 40 -3.16 -14.54 6.54
C GLN A 40 -4.08 -13.36 6.86
N ALA A 41 -3.95 -12.26 6.13
CA ALA A 41 -4.83 -11.11 6.27
C ALA A 41 -6.28 -11.48 5.97
N GLN A 42 -6.53 -12.32 4.96
CA GLN A 42 -7.88 -12.79 4.63
C GLN A 42 -8.45 -13.70 5.72
N GLU A 43 -7.64 -14.65 6.22
CA GLU A 43 -8.03 -15.54 7.33
C GLU A 43 -8.37 -14.77 8.61
N MET A 44 -7.70 -13.65 8.85
CA MET A 44 -7.95 -12.74 9.98
C MET A 44 -9.08 -11.73 9.72
N GLY A 45 -9.68 -11.70 8.52
CA GLY A 45 -10.72 -10.74 8.15
C GLY A 45 -10.21 -9.31 7.96
N LEU A 46 -8.91 -9.12 7.79
CA LEU A 46 -8.27 -7.83 7.54
C LEU A 46 -8.37 -7.38 6.07
N VAL A 47 -8.66 -8.31 5.16
CA VAL A 47 -8.99 -8.06 3.75
C VAL A 47 -10.20 -8.90 3.36
N ASP A 48 -10.97 -8.41 2.39
CA ASP A 48 -12.21 -9.05 1.96
C ASP A 48 -11.93 -10.23 1.02
N GLU A 49 -11.11 -10.00 -0.01
CA GLU A 49 -10.81 -10.97 -1.05
C GLU A 49 -9.36 -10.87 -1.54
N LEU A 50 -8.85 -11.98 -2.08
CA LEU A 50 -7.57 -12.04 -2.76
C LEU A 50 -7.78 -11.96 -4.27
N GLY A 51 -7.09 -11.04 -4.91
CA GLY A 51 -7.15 -10.86 -6.35
C GLY A 51 -6.00 -10.00 -6.86
N TYR A 52 -5.84 -10.00 -8.17
CA TYR A 52 -4.95 -9.11 -8.88
C TYR A 52 -5.71 -7.87 -9.35
N LEU A 53 -4.98 -6.89 -9.88
CA LEU A 53 -5.55 -5.64 -10.36
C LEU A 53 -6.74 -5.82 -11.33
N PRO A 54 -6.72 -6.75 -12.32
CA PRO A 54 -7.88 -6.97 -13.20
C PRO A 54 -9.14 -7.41 -12.43
N ASP A 55 -8.98 -8.32 -11.47
CA ASP A 55 -10.09 -8.82 -10.64
C ASP A 55 -10.72 -7.68 -9.82
N VAL A 56 -9.87 -6.78 -9.29
CA VAL A 56 -10.32 -5.61 -8.51
C VAL A 56 -11.03 -4.58 -9.39
N ILE A 57 -10.55 -4.35 -10.63
CA ILE A 57 -11.19 -3.44 -11.59
C ILE A 57 -12.58 -3.93 -11.97
N GLU A 58 -12.71 -5.22 -12.28
CA GLU A 58 -13.99 -5.85 -12.58
C GLU A 58 -14.95 -5.74 -11.39
N ARG A 59 -14.47 -6.08 -10.18
CA ARG A 59 -15.29 -5.99 -8.97
C ARG A 59 -15.75 -4.55 -8.68
N ALA A 60 -14.87 -3.57 -8.85
CA ALA A 60 -15.22 -2.16 -8.69
C ALA A 60 -16.24 -1.69 -9.73
N ALA A 61 -16.14 -2.16 -10.97
CA ALA A 61 -17.10 -1.87 -12.03
C ALA A 61 -18.49 -2.43 -11.72
N GLU A 62 -18.57 -3.67 -11.22
CA GLU A 62 -19.82 -4.28 -10.75
C GLU A 62 -20.47 -3.46 -9.62
N LEU A 63 -19.69 -3.11 -8.59
CA LEU A 63 -20.18 -2.32 -7.46
C LEU A 63 -20.62 -0.90 -7.88
N GLY A 64 -19.96 -0.33 -8.88
CA GLY A 64 -20.29 0.96 -9.47
C GLY A 64 -21.42 0.92 -10.51
N GLY A 65 -21.93 -0.26 -10.88
CA GLY A 65 -22.96 -0.42 -11.90
C GLY A 65 -22.52 -0.02 -13.31
N ILE A 66 -21.23 -0.20 -13.63
CA ILE A 66 -20.69 0.10 -14.96
C ILE A 66 -21.00 -1.08 -15.89
N GLU A 67 -21.67 -0.79 -17.00
CA GLU A 67 -21.92 -1.79 -18.04
C GLU A 67 -20.76 -1.81 -19.05
N GLY A 68 -20.23 -3.01 -19.32
CA GLY A 68 -19.15 -3.20 -20.28
C GLY A 68 -17.76 -2.94 -19.69
N GLU A 69 -16.80 -2.62 -20.56
CA GLU A 69 -15.41 -2.45 -20.15
C GLU A 69 -15.21 -1.11 -19.40
N PRO A 70 -14.79 -1.13 -18.12
CA PRO A 70 -14.62 0.09 -17.34
C PRO A 70 -13.42 0.89 -17.84
N ARG A 71 -13.60 2.21 -17.98
CA ARG A 71 -12.50 3.11 -18.28
C ARG A 71 -11.67 3.38 -17.03
N VAL A 72 -10.48 2.81 -16.97
CA VAL A 72 -9.49 3.07 -15.89
C VAL A 72 -8.68 4.33 -16.24
N ILE A 73 -8.56 5.24 -15.28
CA ILE A 73 -7.78 6.48 -15.41
C ILE A 73 -6.79 6.53 -14.26
N GLU A 74 -5.50 6.63 -14.59
CA GLU A 74 -4.43 6.86 -13.63
C GLU A 74 -3.97 8.32 -13.73
N TYR A 75 -3.94 9.02 -12.60
CA TYR A 75 -3.46 10.40 -12.54
C TYR A 75 -1.97 10.40 -12.26
N ASP A 76 -1.16 10.34 -13.32
CA ASP A 76 0.26 10.58 -13.17
C ASP A 76 0.53 12.07 -13.05
N ASN A 77 1.10 12.48 -11.91
CA ASN A 77 1.64 13.82 -11.74
C ASN A 77 3.03 13.91 -12.39
N TYR A 78 3.10 13.62 -13.68
CA TYR A 78 4.25 14.08 -14.46
C TYR A 78 4.09 15.58 -14.56
N GLY A 79 4.96 16.29 -13.83
CA GLY A 79 5.37 17.64 -14.14
C GLY A 79 5.26 17.89 -15.63
N GLY A 80 4.25 18.66 -16.03
CA GLY A 80 3.86 18.77 -17.43
C GLY A 80 5.07 19.15 -18.28
N PHE A 81 5.02 18.89 -19.58
CA PHE A 81 6.01 19.24 -20.60
C PHE A 81 6.98 20.42 -20.30
N TRP A 82 6.53 21.49 -19.66
CA TRP A 82 7.32 22.64 -19.21
C TRP A 82 8.40 22.32 -18.16
N GLU A 83 8.18 21.36 -17.26
CA GLU A 83 9.17 20.88 -16.30
C GLU A 83 10.23 20.01 -17.00
N ALA A 84 9.83 19.20 -17.98
CA ALA A 84 10.76 18.46 -18.85
C ALA A 84 11.60 19.39 -19.76
N LEU A 85 11.00 20.47 -20.28
CA LEU A 85 11.71 21.50 -21.05
C LEU A 85 12.69 22.30 -20.16
N GLY A 86 12.32 22.53 -18.89
CA GLY A 86 13.19 23.15 -17.88
C GLY A 86 14.29 22.22 -17.34
N ALA A 87 14.04 20.92 -17.28
CA ALA A 87 14.98 19.90 -16.82
C ALA A 87 16.17 19.71 -17.76
N SER A 88 16.04 20.05 -19.05
CA SER A 88 17.18 20.07 -19.99
C SER A 88 18.24 21.13 -19.63
N LEU A 89 17.96 22.02 -18.67
CA LEU A 89 18.90 23.01 -18.12
C LEU A 89 19.34 22.70 -16.68
N HIS A 90 18.85 21.62 -16.05
CA HIS A 90 19.14 21.28 -14.66
C HIS A 90 20.08 20.07 -14.54
N ARG A 91 21.21 20.24 -13.83
CA ARG A 91 22.09 19.15 -13.40
C ARG A 91 21.35 18.28 -12.37
N PRO A 92 21.55 16.95 -12.36
CA PRO A 92 20.86 16.09 -11.40
C PRO A 92 21.31 16.41 -9.96
N ASP A 93 20.34 16.47 -9.05
CA ASP A 93 20.54 16.79 -7.64
C ASP A 93 21.19 15.60 -6.90
N PRO A 94 22.35 15.79 -6.23
CA PRO A 94 23.03 14.74 -5.46
C PRO A 94 22.18 14.10 -4.36
N VAL A 95 21.18 14.82 -3.85
CA VAL A 95 20.30 14.35 -2.78
C VAL A 95 19.35 13.26 -3.28
N GLU A 96 18.93 13.30 -4.55
CA GLU A 96 18.04 12.28 -5.14
C GLU A 96 18.77 10.94 -5.31
N GLN A 97 20.06 10.97 -5.67
CA GLN A 97 20.90 9.78 -5.73
C GLN A 97 21.13 9.18 -4.34
N LEU A 98 21.32 10.03 -3.33
CA LEU A 98 21.46 9.57 -1.94
C LEU A 98 20.15 8.98 -1.42
N GLN A 99 19.00 9.56 -1.77
CA GLN A 99 17.70 9.01 -1.41
C GLN A 99 17.43 7.65 -2.05
N ARG A 100 17.83 7.43 -3.32
CA ARG A 100 17.71 6.09 -3.95
C ARG A 100 18.54 5.02 -3.23
N LEU A 101 19.70 5.38 -2.69
CA LEU A 101 20.53 4.48 -1.89
C LEU A 101 19.93 4.21 -0.51
N LEU A 102 19.22 5.17 0.08
CA LEU A 102 18.54 5.01 1.37
C LEU A 102 17.26 4.16 1.25
N HIS A 103 16.55 4.21 0.12
CA HIS A 103 15.38 3.36 -0.13
C HIS A 103 15.72 1.86 -0.31
N TYR A 104 16.99 1.48 -0.38
CA TYR A 104 17.40 0.07 -0.39
C TYR A 104 17.23 -0.63 0.99
N HIS A 105 16.87 0.10 2.05
CA HIS A 105 16.89 -0.44 3.42
C HIS A 105 15.56 -0.55 4.17
N SER A 106 14.41 -0.46 3.50
CA SER A 106 13.11 -0.70 4.14
C SER A 106 12.46 -1.99 3.63
N GLY A 107 12.92 -3.12 4.21
CA GLY A 107 12.29 -4.44 4.13
C GLY A 107 12.58 -5.20 2.84
N SER A 108 13.21 -6.38 2.96
CA SER A 108 13.38 -7.29 1.82
C SER A 108 12.04 -7.93 1.46
N PRO A 109 11.45 -7.65 0.29
CA PRO A 109 10.27 -8.39 -0.17
C PRO A 109 10.64 -9.87 -0.36
N LEU A 110 9.63 -10.75 -0.36
CA LEU A 110 9.85 -12.15 -0.70
C LEU A 110 10.33 -12.24 -2.15
N MET A 111 11.59 -12.62 -2.33
CA MET A 111 12.22 -12.75 -3.65
C MET A 111 12.33 -14.23 -4.01
N TYR A 112 11.81 -14.61 -5.18
CA TYR A 112 12.12 -15.90 -5.78
C TYR A 112 13.52 -15.84 -6.40
N LEU A 113 14.55 -16.11 -5.59
CA LEU A 113 15.93 -16.22 -6.04
C LEU A 113 16.25 -17.67 -6.42
N TYR A 114 16.23 -17.97 -7.72
CA TYR A 114 16.74 -19.26 -8.22
C TYR A 114 18.27 -19.17 -8.36
N THR A 115 18.99 -19.76 -7.42
CA THR A 115 20.44 -20.00 -7.56
C THR A 115 20.64 -21.32 -8.29
N GLY A 116 20.75 -21.29 -9.61
CA GLY A 116 21.22 -22.42 -10.39
C GLY A 116 22.69 -22.70 -10.07
N GLN A 117 23.03 -23.96 -9.80
CA GLN A 117 24.41 -24.45 -9.86
C GLN A 117 24.82 -24.70 -11.30
#